data_AF-X1GV46-F1
#
_entry.id   AF-X1GV46-F1
#
_cell.length_a   1.000
_cell.length_b   1.000
_cell.length_c   1.000
_cell.angle_alpha   90.00
_cell.angle_beta   90.00
_cell.angle_gamma   90.00
#
_symmetry.space_group_name_H-M   'P 1'
#
loop_
_entity.id
_entity.type
_entity.pdbx_description
1 polymer ?
#
loop_
_entity_poly.entity_id
_entity_poly.type
_entity_poly.pdbx_seq_one_letter_code
_entity_poly.pdbx_strand_id
1 'polypeptide(L)' 'MPEYNFLNLSPFDFENLTRDILQKSFNIYLESFTTGKDKGIDLRYSKGKENKLIVQCKRY' A
#
# COMPACT_ATOMS: atom_id res chain seq x y z
N MET A 1 3.38 10.88 -27.89
CA MET A 1 3.82 10.40 -26.55
C MET A 1 2.71 9.51 -26.04
N PRO A 2 2.95 8.24 -25.68
CA PRO A 2 1.90 7.45 -25.04
C PRO A 2 1.49 8.16 -23.75
N GLU A 3 0.21 8.42 -23.58
CA GLU A 3 -0.32 8.96 -22.33
C GLU A 3 0.01 7.96 -21.22
N TYR A 4 0.88 8.37 -20.30
CA TYR A 4 1.33 7.55 -19.18
C TYR A 4 0.17 7.45 -18.18
N ASN A 5 -0.74 6.50 -18.42
CA ASN A 5 -1.98 6.40 -17.67
C ASN A 5 -1.88 5.30 -16.60
N PHE A 6 -1.88 5.73 -15.34
CA PHE A 6 -1.84 4.84 -14.17
C PHE A 6 -3.14 4.03 -13.99
N LEU A 7 -4.16 4.27 -14.82
CA LEU A 7 -5.39 3.46 -14.87
C LEU A 7 -5.14 2.00 -15.31
N ASN A 8 -4.01 1.73 -15.98
CA ASN A 8 -3.62 0.36 -16.38
C ASN A 8 -3.05 -0.50 -15.24
N LEU A 9 -2.74 0.09 -14.08
CA LEU A 9 -2.27 -0.70 -12.93
C LEU A 9 -3.42 -1.55 -12.39
N SER A 10 -3.20 -2.81 -12.01
CA SER A 10 -4.23 -3.50 -11.22
C SER A 10 -4.30 -2.87 -9.82
N PRO A 11 -5.40 -3.01 -9.07
CA PRO A 11 -5.47 -2.60 -7.67
C PRO A 11 -4.27 -3.11 -6.86
N PHE A 12 -3.87 -4.36 -7.10
CA PHE A 12 -2.69 -4.98 -6.51
C PHE A 12 -1.37 -4.28 -6.88
N ASP A 13 -1.19 -3.88 -8.14
CA ASP A 13 0.03 -3.15 -8.56
C ASP A 13 0.09 -1.76 -7.92
N PHE A 14 -1.07 -1.11 -7.77
CA PHE A 14 -1.19 0.18 -7.10
C PHE A 14 -0.86 0.08 -5.61
N GLU A 15 -1.33 -0.95 -4.93
CA GLU A 15 -1.01 -1.24 -3.53
C GLU A 15 0.50 -1.49 -3.35
N ASN A 16 1.12 -2.30 -4.21
CA ASN A 16 2.55 -2.56 -4.17
C ASN A 16 3.37 -1.29 -4.42
N LEU A 17 2.99 -0.49 -5.43
CA LEU A 17 3.65 0.80 -5.70
C LEU A 17 3.56 1.73 -4.50
N THR A 18 2.38 1.84 -3.90
CA THR A 18 2.14 2.68 -2.72
C THR A 18 2.97 2.19 -1.53
N ARG A 19 3.05 0.87 -1.33
CA ARG A 19 3.92 0.25 -0.30
C ARG A 19 5.37 0.67 -0.49
N ASP A 20 5.93 0.49 -1.68
CA ASP A 20 7.34 0.77 -1.95
C ASP A 20 7.68 2.26 -1.78
N ILE A 21 6.79 3.16 -2.21
CA ILE A 21 6.94 4.61 -2.00
C ILE A 21 6.91 4.95 -0.50
N LEU A 22 5.93 4.44 0.24
CA LEU A 22 5.79 4.72 1.67
C LEU A 22 6.95 4.12 2.48
N GLN A 23 7.40 2.91 2.14
CA GLN A 23 8.57 2.31 2.78
C GLN A 23 9.82 3.18 2.61
N LYS A 24 10.08 3.68 1.40
CA LYS A 24 11.21 4.57 1.14
C LYS A 24 11.06 5.93 1.81
N SER A 25 9.87 6.52 1.76
CA SER A 25 9.61 7.86 2.30
C SER A 25 9.72 7.89 3.82
N PHE A 26 9.14 6.89 4.51
CA PHE A 26 9.13 6.82 5.96
C PHE A 26 10.29 5.99 6.53
N ASN A 27 11.10 5.36 5.67
CA ASN A 27 12.16 4.42 6.05
C ASN A 27 11.64 3.32 6.99
N ILE A 28 10.46 2.78 6.68
CA ILE A 28 9.75 1.76 7.44
C ILE A 28 9.54 0.50 6.60
N TYR A 29 9.27 -0.63 7.25
CA TYR A 29 8.89 -1.87 6.57
C TYR A 29 7.38 -2.07 6.65
N LEU A 30 6.68 -2.01 5.52
CA LEU A 30 5.23 -2.18 5.47
C LEU A 30 4.89 -3.63 5.13
N GLU A 31 4.04 -4.23 5.94
CA GLU A 31 3.46 -5.54 5.68
C GLU A 31 2.23 -5.36 4.77
N SER A 32 2.25 -5.97 3.59
CA SER A 32 1.08 -6.05 2.70
C SER A 32 0.17 -7.20 3.11
N PHE A 33 -1.13 -6.93 3.20
CA PHE A 33 -2.15 -7.96 3.40
C PHE A 33 -2.55 -8.53 2.04
N THR A 34 -2.89 -9.82 2.02
CA THR A 34 -3.41 -10.46 0.81
C THR A 34 -4.83 -10.00 0.54
N THR A 35 -5.26 -10.00 -0.71
CA THR A 35 -6.65 -9.71 -1.09
C THR A 35 -7.55 -10.83 -0.55
N GLY A 36 -8.20 -10.57 0.58
CA GLY A 36 -9.04 -11.53 1.30
C GLY A 36 -10.12 -10.83 2.13
N LYS A 37 -10.71 -11.54 3.10
CA LYS A 37 -11.70 -11.00 4.04
C LYS A 37 -11.07 -10.04 5.07
N ASP A 38 -10.03 -9.33 4.66
CA ASP A 38 -9.40 -8.26 5.40
C ASP A 38 -10.34 -7.06 5.31
N LYS A 39 -10.59 -6.39 6.44
CA LYS A 39 -11.63 -5.35 6.59
C LYS A 39 -11.29 -4.03 5.84
N GLY A 40 -10.74 -4.12 4.63
CA GLY A 40 -10.22 -3.01 3.85
C GLY A 40 -8.84 -2.52 4.29
N ILE A 41 -7.99 -3.40 4.81
CA ILE A 41 -6.62 -3.07 5.20
C ILE A 41 -5.68 -3.59 4.13
N ASP A 42 -4.95 -2.70 3.45
CA ASP A 42 -4.05 -3.08 2.37
C ASP A 42 -2.61 -3.19 2.89
N LEU A 43 -2.15 -2.20 3.67
CA LEU A 43 -0.80 -2.21 4.26
C LEU A 43 -0.86 -1.92 5.77
N ARG A 44 0.05 -2.53 6.53
CA ARG A 44 0.26 -2.23 7.95
C ARG A 44 1.73 -2.00 8.23
N TYR A 45 2.00 -1.01 9.06
CA TYR A 45 3.25 -0.92 9.80
C TYR A 45 2.98 -1.23 11.26
N SER A 46 3.79 -2.08 11.87
CA SER A 46 3.75 -2.31 13.32
C SER A 46 5.18 -2.33 13.85
N LYS A 47 5.66 -1.20 14.37
CA LYS A 47 6.95 -1.13 15.06
C LYS A 47 6.72 -1.03 16.56
N GLY A 48 6.75 -2.17 17.23
CA GLY A 48 6.55 -2.28 18.69
C GLY A 48 5.09 -2.10 19.13
N LYS A 49 4.87 -2.01 20.44
CA LYS A 49 3.53 -1.93 21.06
C LYS A 49 2.77 -0.62 20.77
N GLU A 50 3.44 0.43 20.29
CA GLU A 50 2.85 1.78 20.22
C GLU A 50 2.68 2.33 18.79
N ASN A 51 3.49 1.91 17.81
CA ASN A 51 3.42 2.49 16.46
C ASN A 51 2.76 1.53 15.47
N LYS A 52 1.42 1.63 15.39
CA LYS A 52 0.60 0.94 14.40
C LYS A 52 0.12 1.93 13.32
N LEU A 53 0.65 1.81 12.10
CA LEU A 53 0.12 2.50 10.92
C LEU A 53 -0.75 1.51 10.15
N ILE A 54 -1.94 1.95 9.74
CA ILE A 54 -2.81 1.19 8.84
C ILE A 54 -3.03 2.07 7.61
N VAL A 55 -2.80 1.51 6.43
CA VAL A 55 -2.93 2.21 5.15
C VAL A 55 -3.97 1.50 4.31
N GLN A 56 -4.88 2.28 3.75
CA GLN A 56 -5.87 1.85 2.77
C GLN A 56 -5.64 2.61 1.47
N CYS A 57 -5.40 1.88 0.39
CA CYS A 57 -5.17 2.38 -0.95
C CYS A 57 -6.50 2.39 -1.70
N LYS A 58 -7.13 3.56 -1.85
CA LYS A 58 -8.30 3.70 -2.72
C LYS A 58 -7.92 4.34 -4.04
N ARG A 59 -8.19 3.63 -5.13
CA ARG A 59 -8.10 4.15 -6.49
C ARG A 59 -9.49 4.57 -6.96
N TYR A 60 -9.68 5.85 -7.25
CA TYR A 60 -10.92 6.44 -7.79
C TYR A 60 -10.76 6.82 -9.26
#